data_AF-A0A845ZDA7-F1
#
_entry.id   AF-A0A845ZDA7-F1
#
_cell.length_a   1.000
_cell.length_b   1.000
_cell.length_c   1.000
_cell.angle_alpha   90.00
_cell.angle_beta   90.00
_cell.angle_gamma   90.00
#
_symmetry.space_group_name_H-M   'P 1'
#
loop_
_entity.id
_entity.type
_entity.pdbx_description
1 polymer ?
#
loop_
_entity_poly.entity_id
_entity_poly.type
_entity_poly.pdbx_seq_one_letter_code
_entity_poly.pdbx_strand_id
1 'polypeptide(L)' 'YRTVYAVKLGNTIYVLHAFKKKSKTGIKTPKQTMDLIKERLKQAQDIAKQQD' A
#
# COMPACT_ATOMS: atom_id res chain seq x y z
N TYR A 1 9.39 -4.55 -11.47
CA TYR A 1 8.65 -4.04 -10.30
C TYR A 1 8.14 -5.26 -9.55
N ARG A 2 8.33 -5.40 -8.24
CA ARG A 2 8.26 -6.74 -7.60
C ARG A 2 7.28 -6.86 -6.44
N THR A 3 6.70 -5.76 -5.95
CA THR A 3 5.70 -5.85 -4.89
C THR A 3 4.69 -4.73 -5.07
N VAL A 4 3.43 -5.11 -5.04
CA VAL A 4 2.26 -4.22 -5.11
C VAL A 4 1.46 -4.45 -3.83
N TYR A 5 1.19 -3.38 -3.09
CA TYR A 5 0.27 -3.41 -1.96
C TYR A 5 -1.11 -3.02 -2.47
N ALA A 6 -2.05 -3.95 -2.43
CA ALA A 6 -3.43 -3.69 -2.79
C ALA A 6 -4.35 -4.08 -1.63
N VAL A 7 -5.41 -3.29 -1.42
CA VAL A 7 -6.47 -3.57 -0.45
C VAL A 7 -7.81 -3.62 -1.17
N LYS A 8 -8.64 -4.62 -0.82
CA LYS A 8 -10.02 -4.71 -1.31
C LYS A 8 -10.92 -4.00 -0.31
N LEU A 9 -11.60 -2.95 -0.77
CA LEU A 9 -12.58 -2.21 0.02
C LEU A 9 -13.92 -2.33 -0.73
N GLY A 10 -14.85 -3.10 -0.17
CA GLY A 10 -16.11 -3.45 -0.84
C GLY A 10 -15.89 -4.19 -2.16
N ASN A 11 -16.45 -3.63 -3.24
CA ASN A 11 -16.31 -4.16 -4.60
C ASN A 11 -15.09 -3.60 -5.36
N THR A 12 -14.31 -2.70 -4.77
CA THR A 12 -13.21 -2.00 -5.45
C THR A 12 -11.86 -2.42 -4.90
N ILE A 13 -10.88 -2.59 -5.78
CA ILE A 13 -9.49 -2.91 -5.42
C ILE A 13 -8.65 -1.64 -5.52
N TYR A 14 -8.03 -1.25 -4.40
CA TYR A 14 -7.16 -0.08 -4.33
C TYR A 14 -5.69 -0.51 -4.31
N VAL A 15 -4.94 -0.08 -5.30
CA VAL A 15 -3.49 -0.26 -5.35
C VAL A 15 -2.82 0.89 -4.60
N LEU A 16 -2.30 0.61 -3.41
CA LEU A 16 -1.67 1.60 -2.53
C LEU A 16 -0.26 1.94 -2.98
N HIS A 17 0.56 0.95 -3.34
CA HIS A 17 1.94 1.21 -3.73
C HIS A 17 2.53 0.09 -4.55
N ALA A 18 3.22 0.43 -5.63
CA ALA A 18 4.04 -0.49 -6.42
C ALA A 18 5.49 -0.03 -6.36
N PHE A 19 6.41 -0.92 -5.95
CA PHE A 19 7.83 -0.60 -5.91
C PHE A 19 8.70 -1.71 -6.54
N LYS A 20 9.87 -1.30 -7.02
CA LYS A 20 10.90 -2.24 -7.47
C LYS A 20 11.65 -2.71 -6.23
N LYS A 21 11.43 -3.97 -5.82
CA LYS A 21 12.22 -4.62 -4.76
C LYS A 21 13.70 -4.51 -5.16
N LYS A 22 14.45 -3.63 -4.49
CA LYS A 22 15.91 -3.60 -4.53
C LYS A 22 16.36 -4.32 -3.26
N SER A 23 16.93 -5.51 -3.43
CA SER A 23 17.63 -6.18 -2.34
C SER A 23 18.92 -5.39 -2.05
N LYS A 24 19.10 -4.89 -0.84
CA LYS A 24 20.45 -4.59 -0.35
C LYS A 24 20.91 -5.55 0.73
N THR A 25 20.04 -5.96 1.67
CA THR A 25 20.23 -7.10 2.58
C THR A 25 19.08 -7.05 3.57
N GLY A 26 18.34 -8.14 3.73
CA GLY A 26 17.27 -8.26 4.73
C GLY A 26 15.85 -8.33 4.16
N ILE A 27 15.06 -9.24 4.74
CA ILE A 27 13.61 -9.41 4.51
C ILE A 27 12.81 -8.25 5.15
N LYS A 28 13.48 -7.40 5.94
CA LYS A 28 12.88 -6.33 6.72
C LYS A 28 12.47 -5.18 5.82
N THR A 29 11.17 -4.94 5.70
CA THR A 29 10.62 -3.76 5.05
C THR A 29 11.15 -2.50 5.77
N PRO A 30 11.72 -1.51 5.05
CA PRO A 30 12.15 -0.25 5.65
C PRO A 30 10.98 0.43 6.35
N LYS A 31 11.22 1.01 7.54
CA LYS A 31 10.18 1.73 8.30
C LYS A 31 9.50 2.81 7.45
N GLN A 32 10.29 3.56 6.69
CA GLN A 32 9.79 4.56 5.75
C GLN A 32 8.74 4.00 4.78
N THR A 33 8.96 2.79 4.24
CA THR A 33 8.00 2.16 3.32
C THR A 33 6.73 1.73 4.06
N MET A 34 6.86 1.22 5.30
CA MET A 34 5.70 0.86 6.14
C MET A 34 4.85 2.08 6.50
N ASP A 35 5.48 3.19 6.86
CA ASP A 35 4.79 4.43 7.23
C ASP A 35 4.02 4.99 6.03
N LEU A 36 4.63 4.97 4.85
CA LEU A 36 4.03 5.42 3.60
C LEU A 36 2.84 4.55 3.16
N ILE A 37 2.88 3.23 3.42
CA ILE A 37 1.75 2.32 3.16
C ILE A 37 0.59 2.61 4.13
N LYS A 38 0.88 2.87 5.41
CA LYS A 38 -0.16 3.18 6.41
C LYS A 38 -0.91 4.46 6.06
N GLU A 39 -0.19 5.50 5.66
CA GLU A 39 -0.80 6.77 5.24
C GLU A 39 -1.72 6.56 4.03
N ARG A 40 -1.25 5.83 3.02
CA ARG A 40 -2.06 5.53 1.83
C ARG A 40 -3.26 4.63 2.10
N LEU A 41 -3.13 3.71 3.06
CA LEU A 41 -4.25 2.87 3.48
C LEU A 41 -5.36 3.71 4.11
N LYS A 42 -5.01 4.69 4.94
CA LYS A 42 -5.98 5.63 5.52
C LYS A 42 -6.69 6.42 4.42
N GLN A 43 -5.94 6.96 3.46
CA GLN A 43 -6.52 7.67 2.32
C GLN A 43 -7.46 6.77 1.49
N ALA A 44 -7.07 5.53 1.22
CA ALA A 44 -7.92 4.59 0.48
C ALA A 44 -9.21 4.26 1.23
N GLN A 45 -9.16 4.15 2.56
CA GLN A 45 -10.35 3.96 3.40
C GLN A 45 -11.27 5.18 3.38
N ASP A 46 -10.71 6.40 3.44
CA ASP A 46 -11.50 7.63 3.38
C ASP A 46 -12.18 7.78 2.02
N ILE A 47 -11.46 7.48 0.92
CA ILE A 47 -12.04 7.45 -0.43
C ILE A 47 -13.15 6.40 -0.53
N ALA A 48 -12.91 5.18 -0.03
CA ALA A 48 -13.92 4.13 -0.08
C ALA A 48 -15.18 4.50 0.72
N LYS A 49 -15.04 5.15 1.88
CA LYS A 49 -16.17 5.65 2.68
C LYS A 49 -16.94 6.79 2.01
N GLN A 50 -16.28 7.59 1.18
CA GLN A 50 -16.95 8.65 0.40
C GLN A 50 -17.65 8.12 -0.85
N GLN A 51 -17.32 6.90 -1.26
CA GLN A 51 -17.84 6.27 -2.48
C GLN A 51 -19.09 5.40 -2.22
N ASP A 52 -19.42 5.13 -0.95
CA ASP A 52 -20.67 4.50 -0.47
C ASP A 52 -21.70 5.59 -0.10
#